data_AF-X8E373-F1
#
_entry.id   AF-X8E373-F1
#
_cell.length_a   1.000
_cell.length_b   1.000
_cell.length_c   1.000
_cell.angle_alpha   90.00
_cell.angle_beta   90.00
_cell.angle_gamma   90.00
#
_symmetry.space_group_name_H-M   'P 1'
#
loop_
_entity.id
_entity.type
_entity.pdbx_description
1 polymer ?
#
loop_
_entity_poly.entity_id
_entity_poly.type
_entity_poly.pdbx_seq_one_letter_code
_entity_poly.pdbx_strand_id
1 'polypeptide(L)'
;MLQVGGCVVVLNPSRCTERTAAEIGRLELPMIIGQSDDVAALAPTDITAVSVAALEAEPVVRVGKSQGVVSRPGVAVWMLTSGTTGPPKRVDVTYDMLARSVMGREPERCSAPTEIRRGVAIVNSPLVHIGGVFRVLQCIAEARPFVLLEKFELAPWAEAVRKHRPRTVSLVPTALRMVLHSDLHREDLASIRAVTSGTAPLSAEDADAFTEKFGIPVLTSYAATEFGGGVAGWTLADYHRYWHTKRGSVGRASLGTQLRVVDGDGTVLGPNEVGLLEVKPGQLGRLRSGCAPPTWRALTKTASCGSWDAPIRRSSVAASR
;
A
#
# COMPACT_ATOMS: atom_id res chain seq x y z
N MET A 1 -17.08 -8.27 6.42
CA MET A 1 -16.22 -8.14 7.63
C MET A 1 -16.03 -6.71 8.09
N LEU A 2 -15.40 -5.82 7.32
CA LEU A 2 -15.12 -4.45 7.78
C LEU A 2 -16.39 -3.64 8.10
N GLN A 3 -17.47 -3.82 7.32
CA GLN A 3 -18.74 -3.13 7.56
C GLN A 3 -19.40 -3.43 8.92
N VAL A 4 -19.11 -4.60 9.51
CA VAL A 4 -19.65 -5.01 10.83
C VAL A 4 -18.63 -4.78 11.96
N GLY A 5 -17.56 -4.02 11.71
CA GLY A 5 -16.53 -3.73 12.72
C GLY A 5 -15.54 -4.86 12.98
N GLY A 6 -15.53 -5.92 12.18
CA GLY A 6 -14.62 -7.07 12.35
C GLY A 6 -13.16 -6.75 11.98
N CYS A 7 -12.22 -7.49 12.56
CA CYS A 7 -10.80 -7.42 12.19
C CYS A 7 -10.48 -8.49 11.15
N VAL A 8 -9.93 -8.08 10.00
CA VAL A 8 -9.47 -9.01 8.95
C VAL A 8 -8.03 -9.40 9.22
N VAL A 9 -7.78 -10.68 9.40
CA VAL A 9 -6.44 -11.24 9.53
C VAL A 9 -5.99 -11.76 8.17
N VAL A 10 -5.00 -11.09 7.57
CA VAL A 10 -4.43 -11.59 6.31
C VAL A 10 -3.41 -12.68 6.59
N LEU A 11 -3.52 -13.76 5.82
CA LEU A 11 -2.64 -14.92 5.82
C LEU A 11 -1.98 -15.01 4.45
N ASN A 12 -0.69 -15.39 4.41
CA ASN A 12 0.04 -15.51 3.15
C ASN A 12 0.11 -16.98 2.72
N PRO A 13 -0.75 -17.43 1.78
CA PRO A 13 -0.77 -18.82 1.34
C PRO A 13 0.44 -19.19 0.48
N SER A 14 1.24 -18.21 0.01
CA SER A 14 2.52 -18.49 -0.65
C SER A 14 3.60 -19.01 0.30
N ARG A 15 3.32 -19.03 1.61
CA ARG A 15 4.11 -19.82 2.56
C ARG A 15 3.66 -21.28 2.43
N CYS A 16 4.60 -22.23 2.54
CA CYS A 16 4.24 -23.65 2.49
C CYS A 16 3.09 -23.96 3.46
N THR A 17 2.23 -24.90 3.07
CA THR A 17 0.98 -25.26 3.75
C THR A 17 1.18 -25.45 5.26
N GLU A 18 2.26 -26.13 5.66
CA GLU A 18 2.62 -26.38 7.05
C GLU A 18 2.80 -25.09 7.87
N ARG A 19 3.49 -24.09 7.30
CA ARG A 19 3.72 -22.80 7.98
C ARG A 19 2.42 -22.01 8.11
N THR A 20 1.58 -22.05 7.08
CA THR A 20 0.29 -21.36 7.09
C THR A 20 -0.67 -22.01 8.09
N ALA A 21 -0.73 -23.35 8.11
CA ALA A 21 -1.53 -24.10 9.09
C ALA A 21 -1.04 -23.87 10.52
N ALA A 22 0.28 -23.89 10.77
CA ALA A 22 0.85 -23.59 12.08
C ALA A 22 0.53 -22.15 12.53
N GLU A 23 0.52 -21.20 11.59
CA GLU A 23 0.11 -19.82 11.87
C GLU A 23 -1.38 -19.73 12.22
N ILE A 24 -2.26 -20.38 11.45
CA ILE A 24 -3.71 -20.45 11.75
C ILE A 24 -3.95 -21.01 13.15
N GLY A 25 -3.29 -22.11 13.50
CA GLY A 25 -3.40 -22.73 14.83
C GLY A 25 -2.98 -21.79 15.96
N ARG A 26 -1.92 -20.99 15.78
CA ARG A 26 -1.46 -20.00 16.77
C ARG A 26 -2.37 -18.78 16.90
N LEU A 27 -3.13 -18.45 15.87
CA LEU A 27 -3.96 -17.26 15.83
C LEU A 27 -5.34 -17.47 16.48
N GLU A 28 -5.75 -18.72 16.71
CA GLU A 28 -7.01 -19.06 17.38
C GLU A 28 -8.21 -18.26 16.82
N LEU A 29 -8.28 -18.19 15.48
CA LEU A 29 -9.29 -17.39 14.78
C LEU A 29 -10.67 -18.05 14.88
N PRO A 30 -11.74 -17.27 15.08
CA PRO A 30 -13.12 -17.81 15.12
C PRO A 30 -13.61 -18.29 13.75
N MET A 31 -13.03 -17.73 12.68
CA MET A 31 -13.45 -17.96 11.31
C MET A 31 -12.28 -17.86 10.35
N ILE A 32 -12.28 -18.71 9.31
CA ILE A 32 -11.42 -18.60 8.14
C ILE A 32 -12.27 -18.44 6.87
N ILE A 33 -11.80 -17.61 5.95
CA ILE A 33 -12.43 -17.37 4.65
C ILE A 33 -11.36 -17.57 3.58
N GLY A 34 -11.64 -18.37 2.56
CA GLY A 34 -10.68 -18.65 1.49
C GLY A 34 -11.32 -19.38 0.31
N GLN A 35 -10.51 -19.73 -0.68
CA GLN A 35 -10.94 -20.63 -1.75
C GLN A 35 -11.21 -22.03 -1.18
N SER A 36 -12.08 -22.79 -1.84
CA SER A 36 -12.51 -24.12 -1.36
C SER A 36 -11.33 -25.05 -1.07
N ASP A 37 -10.34 -25.08 -1.97
CA ASP A 37 -9.16 -25.95 -1.83
C ASP A 37 -8.26 -25.49 -0.67
N ASP A 38 -8.04 -24.18 -0.53
CA ASP A 38 -7.27 -23.61 0.58
C ASP A 38 -7.94 -23.91 1.92
N VAL A 39 -9.27 -23.72 2.00
CA VAL A 39 -10.04 -24.01 3.21
C VAL A 39 -9.98 -25.50 3.55
N ALA A 40 -10.11 -26.39 2.56
CA ALA A 40 -10.00 -27.82 2.78
C ALA A 40 -8.60 -28.22 3.29
N ALA A 41 -7.55 -27.57 2.79
CA ALA A 41 -6.16 -27.88 3.16
C ALA A 41 -5.72 -27.25 4.50
N LEU A 42 -6.23 -26.06 4.85
CA LEU A 42 -5.67 -25.23 5.92
C LEU A 42 -6.60 -25.02 7.12
N ALA A 43 -7.91 -25.15 6.96
CA ALA A 43 -8.86 -24.83 8.01
C ALA A 43 -9.01 -25.98 9.01
N PRO A 44 -8.77 -25.76 10.32
CA PRO A 44 -9.19 -26.70 11.35
C PRO A 44 -10.68 -27.08 11.23
N THR A 45 -11.02 -28.30 11.65
CA THR A 45 -12.39 -28.84 11.54
C THR A 45 -13.36 -28.23 12.56
N ASP A 46 -12.84 -27.65 13.63
CA ASP A 46 -13.58 -27.06 14.74
C ASP A 46 -13.81 -25.55 14.59
N ILE A 47 -13.13 -24.87 13.66
CA ILE A 47 -13.37 -23.45 13.35
C ILE A 47 -14.45 -23.28 12.28
N THR A 48 -15.11 -22.11 12.29
CA THR A 48 -16.04 -21.78 11.20
C THR A 48 -15.25 -21.51 9.93
N ALA A 49 -15.63 -22.16 8.83
CA ALA A 49 -14.96 -22.00 7.55
C ALA A 49 -15.94 -21.56 6.47
N VAL A 50 -15.56 -20.52 5.73
CA VAL A 50 -16.33 -19.99 4.60
C VAL A 50 -15.52 -20.19 3.33
N SER A 51 -16.02 -21.05 2.46
CA SER A 51 -15.38 -21.37 1.17
C SER A 51 -16.01 -20.54 0.07
N VAL A 52 -15.19 -19.84 -0.72
CA VAL A 52 -15.61 -19.04 -1.87
C VAL A 52 -14.99 -19.66 -3.13
N ALA A 53 -15.82 -20.32 -3.95
CA ALA A 53 -15.35 -20.98 -5.15
C ALA A 53 -15.09 -20.00 -6.32
N ALA A 54 -15.96 -19.00 -6.46
CA ALA A 54 -15.89 -17.98 -7.50
C ALA A 54 -16.60 -16.69 -7.03
N LEU A 55 -16.40 -15.59 -7.76
CA LEU A 55 -16.95 -14.26 -7.39
C LEU A 55 -18.49 -14.24 -7.35
N GLU A 56 -19.13 -14.98 -8.25
CA GLU A 56 -20.60 -15.06 -8.38
C GLU A 56 -21.19 -16.29 -7.68
N ALA A 57 -20.35 -17.16 -7.13
CA ALA A 57 -20.81 -18.36 -6.45
C ALA A 57 -21.19 -18.04 -5.00
N GLU A 58 -22.31 -18.59 -4.55
CA GLU A 58 -22.71 -18.52 -3.15
C GLU A 58 -21.64 -19.19 -2.26
N PRO A 59 -21.24 -18.56 -1.15
CA PRO A 59 -20.24 -19.12 -0.25
C PRO A 59 -20.78 -20.34 0.50
N VAL A 60 -19.95 -21.36 0.66
CA VAL A 60 -20.28 -22.55 1.46
C VAL A 60 -19.76 -22.36 2.88
N VAL A 61 -20.65 -22.45 3.86
CA VAL A 61 -20.32 -22.25 5.28
C VAL A 61 -20.32 -23.59 6.01
N ARG A 62 -19.17 -23.94 6.61
CA ARG A 62 -19.05 -25.00 7.61
C ARG A 62 -18.97 -24.36 9.00
N VAL A 63 -20.02 -24.51 9.79
CA VAL A 63 -20.08 -23.93 11.14
C VAL A 63 -19.16 -24.72 12.08
N GLY A 64 -18.25 -24.01 12.72
CA GLY A 64 -17.36 -24.56 13.75
C GLY A 64 -17.96 -24.45 15.15
N LYS A 65 -17.34 -25.14 16.11
CA LYS A 65 -17.68 -25.06 17.54
C LYS A 65 -16.80 -24.04 18.29
N SER A 66 -15.62 -23.72 17.76
CA SER A 66 -14.70 -22.76 18.36
C SER A 66 -15.25 -21.34 18.23
N GLN A 67 -15.22 -20.58 19.32
CA GLN A 67 -15.61 -19.17 19.35
C GLN A 67 -14.45 -18.20 19.10
N GLY A 68 -13.22 -18.72 18.93
CA GLY A 68 -11.99 -17.93 18.84
C GLY A 68 -11.71 -17.13 20.12
N VAL A 69 -10.47 -16.63 20.26
CA VAL A 69 -10.08 -15.81 21.43
C VAL A 69 -9.57 -14.43 21.01
N VAL A 70 -9.21 -14.25 19.74
CA VAL A 70 -8.59 -13.02 19.25
C VAL A 70 -9.64 -11.99 18.83
N SER A 71 -9.95 -11.08 19.75
CA SER A 71 -10.64 -9.82 19.45
C SER A 71 -9.64 -8.65 19.43
N ARG A 72 -9.68 -7.82 18.37
CA ARG A 72 -8.87 -6.60 18.27
C ARG A 72 -9.77 -5.39 17.97
N PRO A 73 -10.50 -4.86 18.98
CA PRO A 73 -11.40 -3.74 18.78
C PRO A 73 -10.68 -2.53 18.17
N GLY A 74 -11.30 -1.90 17.17
CA GLY A 74 -10.72 -0.74 16.47
C GLY A 74 -9.62 -1.07 15.44
N VAL A 75 -9.18 -2.32 15.34
CA VAL A 75 -8.28 -2.80 14.29
C VAL A 75 -9.10 -3.31 13.11
N ALA A 76 -8.85 -2.75 11.92
CA ALA A 76 -9.52 -3.16 10.69
C ALA A 76 -8.78 -4.33 10.04
N VAL A 77 -7.45 -4.26 9.98
CA VAL A 77 -6.61 -5.30 9.37
C VAL A 77 -5.43 -5.60 10.28
N TRP A 78 -5.23 -6.87 10.60
CA TRP A 78 -4.07 -7.34 11.34
C TRP A 78 -3.11 -8.04 10.39
N MET A 79 -2.04 -7.34 10.03
CA MET A 79 -1.21 -7.71 8.90
C MET A 79 0.15 -8.23 9.33
N LEU A 80 0.53 -9.38 8.79
CA LEU A 80 1.88 -9.89 8.99
C LEU A 80 2.87 -9.16 8.10
N THR A 81 3.93 -8.65 8.71
CA THR A 81 5.06 -8.01 8.04
C THR A 81 6.29 -8.89 8.24
N SER A 82 7.14 -8.97 7.23
CA SER A 82 8.37 -9.79 7.28
C SER A 82 9.33 -9.32 8.37
N GLY A 83 9.25 -8.05 8.81
CA GLY A 83 10.24 -7.43 9.69
C GLY A 83 11.59 -7.29 8.99
N THR A 84 12.32 -6.21 9.25
CA THR A 84 13.65 -6.00 8.64
C THR A 84 14.81 -6.46 9.53
N THR A 85 14.55 -6.74 10.81
CA THR A 85 15.59 -6.99 11.83
C THR A 85 15.21 -8.07 12.86
N GLY A 86 14.17 -8.86 12.59
CA GLY A 86 13.68 -9.85 13.56
C GLY A 86 12.57 -10.74 13.01
N PRO A 87 11.98 -11.60 13.86
CA PRO A 87 10.90 -12.49 13.46
C PRO A 87 9.71 -11.69 12.91
N PRO A 88 8.92 -12.25 11.98
CA PRO A 88 7.74 -11.60 11.42
C PRO A 88 6.82 -11.07 12.51
N LYS A 89 6.38 -9.81 12.37
CA LYS A 89 5.50 -9.14 13.34
C LYS A 89 4.18 -8.79 12.68
N ARG A 90 3.11 -8.90 13.47
CA ARG A 90 1.79 -8.45 13.02
C ARG A 90 1.58 -7.00 13.44
N VAL A 91 1.21 -6.17 12.48
CA VAL A 91 0.97 -4.73 12.64
C VAL A 91 -0.54 -4.49 12.63
N ASP A 92 -0.98 -3.67 13.58
CA ASP A 92 -2.37 -3.23 13.69
C ASP A 92 -2.61 -2.06 12.72
N VAL A 93 -3.47 -2.28 11.74
CA VAL A 93 -3.99 -1.22 10.88
C VAL A 93 -5.40 -0.90 11.35
N THR A 94 -5.56 0.25 12.00
CA THR A 94 -6.86 0.67 12.56
C THR A 94 -7.82 1.15 11.50
N TYR A 95 -9.12 1.20 11.83
CA TYR A 95 -10.15 1.79 10.96
C TYR A 95 -9.83 3.25 10.59
N ASP A 96 -9.38 4.05 11.56
CA ASP A 96 -9.01 5.45 11.33
C ASP A 96 -7.80 5.59 10.39
N MET A 97 -6.78 4.73 10.55
CA MET A 97 -5.62 4.70 9.65
C MET A 97 -6.07 4.36 8.24
N LEU A 98 -6.88 3.31 8.09
CA LEU A 98 -7.41 2.86 6.80
C LEU A 98 -8.23 3.97 6.12
N ALA A 99 -9.17 4.58 6.84
CA ALA A 99 -10.03 5.65 6.34
C ALA A 99 -9.21 6.86 5.90
N ARG A 100 -8.21 7.28 6.68
CA ARG A 100 -7.37 8.43 6.32
C ARG A 100 -6.45 8.16 5.14
N SER A 101 -5.98 6.93 4.98
CA SER A 101 -5.16 6.53 3.85
C SER A 101 -5.94 6.41 2.55
N VAL A 102 -7.20 5.99 2.65
CA VAL A 102 -8.07 5.74 1.49
C VAL A 102 -8.86 6.98 1.08
N MET A 103 -9.43 7.70 2.05
CA MET A 103 -10.37 8.80 1.83
C MET A 103 -9.74 10.19 2.08
N GLY A 104 -8.51 10.23 2.60
CA GLY A 104 -7.80 11.47 2.90
C GLY A 104 -7.95 11.93 4.36
N ARG A 105 -7.36 13.09 4.69
CA ARG A 105 -7.14 13.56 6.06
C ARG A 105 -8.41 13.70 6.91
N GLU A 106 -9.51 14.09 6.29
CA GLU A 106 -10.81 14.32 6.94
C GLU A 106 -11.84 13.36 6.32
N PRO A 107 -11.76 12.06 6.64
CA PRO A 107 -12.61 11.05 6.02
C PRO A 107 -14.10 11.30 6.31
N GLU A 108 -14.44 11.94 7.44
CA GLU A 108 -15.84 12.27 7.78
C GLU A 108 -16.44 13.33 6.85
N ARG A 109 -15.60 14.08 6.12
CA ARG A 109 -16.02 15.08 5.13
C ARG A 109 -16.03 14.52 3.70
N CYS A 110 -15.57 13.29 3.51
CA CYS A 110 -15.59 12.64 2.21
C CYS A 110 -17.02 12.22 1.89
N SER A 111 -17.59 12.80 0.83
CA SER A 111 -18.91 12.39 0.36
C SER A 111 -18.81 11.07 -0.40
N ALA A 112 -19.78 10.18 -0.18
CA ALA A 112 -19.86 8.95 -0.96
C ALA A 112 -20.03 9.29 -2.45
N PRO A 113 -19.34 8.58 -3.36
CA PRO A 113 -19.52 8.78 -4.79
C PRO A 113 -20.96 8.46 -5.20
N THR A 114 -21.55 9.32 -6.01
CA THR A 114 -22.92 9.16 -6.53
C THR A 114 -22.97 8.45 -7.87
N GLU A 115 -21.84 8.26 -8.52
CA GLU A 115 -21.70 7.60 -9.81
C GLU A 115 -20.42 6.76 -9.88
N ILE A 116 -20.40 5.78 -10.79
CA ILE A 116 -19.22 4.98 -11.06
C ILE A 116 -18.17 5.86 -11.76
N ARG A 117 -16.98 5.90 -11.19
CA ARG A 117 -15.87 6.68 -11.73
C ARG A 117 -15.39 6.12 -13.07
N ARG A 118 -15.09 7.01 -14.01
CA ARG A 118 -14.47 6.63 -15.29
C ARG A 118 -13.03 6.11 -15.11
N GLY A 119 -12.71 5.07 -15.87
CA GLY A 119 -11.37 4.51 -15.97
C GLY A 119 -11.09 3.39 -14.98
N VAL A 120 -10.40 2.36 -15.46
CA VAL A 120 -10.17 1.12 -14.71
C VAL A 120 -8.83 1.21 -13.96
N ALA A 121 -8.76 0.60 -12.77
CA ALA A 121 -7.51 0.30 -12.09
C ALA A 121 -7.09 -1.15 -12.35
N ILE A 122 -5.81 -1.42 -12.53
CA ILE A 122 -5.28 -2.79 -12.48
C ILE A 122 -4.64 -2.99 -11.11
N VAL A 123 -5.10 -4.01 -10.38
CA VAL A 123 -4.60 -4.40 -9.06
C VAL A 123 -3.88 -5.72 -9.21
N ASN A 124 -2.55 -5.67 -9.19
CA ASN A 124 -1.62 -6.80 -9.31
C ASN A 124 -0.86 -7.05 -8.00
N SER A 125 -1.12 -6.23 -6.96
CA SER A 125 -0.47 -6.33 -5.67
C SER A 125 -1.23 -7.33 -4.79
N PRO A 126 -0.55 -8.35 -4.22
CA PRO A 126 -1.18 -9.32 -3.34
C PRO A 126 -1.92 -8.63 -2.17
N LEU A 127 -3.11 -9.11 -1.84
CA LEU A 127 -3.92 -8.58 -0.73
C LEU A 127 -3.36 -8.93 0.65
N VAL A 128 -2.32 -9.76 0.70
CA VAL A 128 -1.54 -10.05 1.91
C VAL A 128 -0.60 -8.88 2.29
N HIS A 129 -0.43 -7.92 1.37
CA HIS A 129 0.32 -6.68 1.59
C HIS A 129 -0.62 -5.49 1.68
N ILE A 130 -0.23 -4.50 2.49
CA ILE A 130 -1.07 -3.32 2.76
C ILE A 130 -1.36 -2.52 1.50
N GLY A 131 -0.42 -2.50 0.56
CA GLY A 131 -0.61 -1.84 -0.74
C GLY A 131 -1.77 -2.43 -1.55
N GLY A 132 -1.92 -3.77 -1.55
CA GLY A 132 -3.04 -4.43 -2.24
C GLY A 132 -4.38 -4.11 -1.58
N VAL A 133 -4.44 -4.24 -0.24
CA VAL A 133 -5.64 -3.90 0.55
C VAL A 133 -6.07 -2.45 0.33
N PHE A 134 -5.13 -1.51 0.47
CA PHE A 134 -5.42 -0.09 0.25
C PHE A 134 -5.88 0.18 -1.16
N ARG A 135 -5.29 -0.47 -2.17
CA ARG A 135 -5.68 -0.23 -3.56
C ARG A 135 -7.10 -0.67 -3.84
N VAL A 136 -7.52 -1.85 -3.35
CA VAL A 136 -8.89 -2.32 -3.49
C VAL A 136 -9.87 -1.40 -2.77
N LEU A 137 -9.58 -1.05 -1.52
CA LEU A 137 -10.44 -0.16 -0.74
C LEU A 137 -10.54 1.25 -1.33
N GLN A 138 -9.45 1.76 -1.90
CA GLN A 138 -9.46 3.02 -2.65
C GLN A 138 -10.37 2.93 -3.87
N CYS A 139 -10.31 1.83 -4.63
CA CYS A 139 -11.21 1.66 -5.77
C CYS A 139 -12.67 1.63 -5.32
N ILE A 140 -12.98 0.96 -4.20
CA ILE A 140 -14.33 0.94 -3.64
C ILE A 140 -14.77 2.35 -3.18
N ALA A 141 -13.95 3.05 -2.41
CA ALA A 141 -14.26 4.38 -1.87
C ALA A 141 -14.45 5.43 -2.97
N GLU A 142 -13.75 5.29 -4.10
CA GLU A 142 -13.86 6.18 -5.26
C GLU A 142 -14.91 5.71 -6.30
N ALA A 143 -15.64 4.62 -6.03
CA ALA A 143 -16.50 3.92 -7.00
C ALA A 143 -15.81 3.65 -8.34
N ARG A 144 -14.52 3.30 -8.30
CA ARG A 144 -13.68 3.04 -9.47
C ARG A 144 -13.68 1.55 -9.82
N PRO A 145 -14.04 1.17 -11.05
CA PRO A 145 -13.89 -0.20 -11.51
C PRO A 145 -12.42 -0.65 -11.48
N PHE A 146 -12.17 -1.91 -11.13
CA PHE A 146 -10.82 -2.46 -11.12
C PHE A 146 -10.77 -3.91 -11.60
N VAL A 147 -9.63 -4.28 -12.18
CA VAL A 147 -9.26 -5.66 -12.53
C VAL A 147 -8.33 -6.15 -11.45
N LEU A 148 -8.72 -7.22 -10.76
CA LEU A 148 -7.88 -7.89 -9.77
C LEU A 148 -7.17 -9.06 -10.45
N LEU A 149 -5.84 -8.99 -10.50
CA LEU A 149 -4.99 -10.09 -10.90
C LEU A 149 -4.56 -10.87 -9.64
N GLU A 150 -4.54 -12.19 -9.74
CA GLU A 150 -4.11 -13.07 -8.64
C GLU A 150 -2.70 -12.71 -8.13
N LYS A 151 -1.80 -12.47 -9.08
CA LYS A 151 -0.43 -11.98 -8.88
C LYS A 151 0.03 -11.25 -10.13
N PHE A 152 1.19 -10.60 -10.04
CA PHE A 152 1.81 -10.03 -11.22
C PHE A 152 2.46 -11.13 -12.07
N GLU A 153 1.96 -11.29 -13.28
CA GLU A 153 2.63 -11.98 -14.38
C GLU A 153 2.59 -11.08 -15.61
N LEU A 154 3.70 -11.01 -16.34
CA LEU A 154 3.88 -10.03 -17.42
C LEU A 154 2.78 -10.12 -18.49
N ALA A 155 2.50 -11.33 -19.00
CA ALA A 155 1.54 -11.52 -20.08
C ALA A 155 0.08 -11.22 -19.64
N PRO A 156 -0.45 -11.80 -18.54
CA PRO A 156 -1.78 -11.42 -18.03
C PRO A 156 -1.91 -9.93 -17.70
N TRP A 157 -0.86 -9.32 -17.16
CA TRP A 157 -0.85 -7.89 -16.87
C TRP A 157 -0.90 -7.04 -18.16
N ALA A 158 -0.10 -7.38 -19.17
CA ALA A 158 -0.09 -6.67 -20.45
C ALA A 158 -1.44 -6.78 -21.16
N GLU A 159 -2.07 -7.97 -21.16
CA GLU A 159 -3.42 -8.16 -21.69
C GLU A 159 -4.46 -7.30 -20.95
N ALA A 160 -4.39 -7.24 -19.62
CA ALA A 160 -5.26 -6.36 -18.84
C ALA A 160 -5.03 -4.87 -19.18
N VAL A 161 -3.79 -4.44 -19.41
CA VAL A 161 -3.47 -3.07 -19.84
C VAL A 161 -4.05 -2.78 -21.22
N ARG A 162 -3.85 -3.65 -22.21
CA ARG A 162 -4.37 -3.47 -23.58
C ARG A 162 -5.90 -3.40 -23.58
N LYS A 163 -6.55 -4.30 -22.86
CA LYS A 163 -8.02 -4.40 -22.78
C LYS A 163 -8.66 -3.23 -22.04
N HIS A 164 -8.13 -2.87 -20.87
CA HIS A 164 -8.79 -1.91 -19.98
C HIS A 164 -8.20 -0.49 -20.04
N ARG A 165 -7.09 -0.32 -20.75
CA ARG A 165 -6.44 0.97 -21.05
C ARG A 165 -6.32 1.90 -19.83
N PRO A 166 -5.73 1.44 -18.71
CA PRO A 166 -5.60 2.26 -17.51
C PRO A 166 -4.72 3.48 -17.78
N ARG A 167 -5.03 4.61 -17.12
CA ARG A 167 -4.19 5.82 -17.17
C ARG A 167 -2.97 5.76 -16.24
N THR A 168 -3.07 4.99 -15.17
CA THR A 168 -1.98 4.80 -14.20
C THR A 168 -1.96 3.36 -13.74
N VAL A 169 -0.76 2.84 -13.50
CA VAL A 169 -0.52 1.49 -12.98
C VAL A 169 0.49 1.55 -11.84
N SER A 170 0.43 0.57 -10.95
CA SER A 170 1.42 0.40 -9.88
C SER A 170 2.26 -0.82 -10.17
N LEU A 171 3.58 -0.64 -10.23
CA LEU A 171 4.55 -1.71 -10.44
C LEU A 171 5.59 -1.63 -9.33
N VAL A 172 5.70 -2.67 -8.50
CA VAL A 172 6.83 -2.81 -7.59
C VAL A 172 8.13 -2.93 -8.40
N PRO A 173 9.32 -2.58 -7.84
CA PRO A 173 10.57 -2.54 -8.61
C PRO A 173 10.85 -3.79 -9.44
N THR A 174 10.59 -4.98 -8.90
CA THR A 174 10.75 -6.25 -9.64
C THR A 174 9.83 -6.32 -10.87
N ALA A 175 8.55 -6.00 -10.71
CA ALA A 175 7.58 -6.00 -11.81
C ALA A 175 7.92 -4.93 -12.85
N LEU A 176 8.38 -3.75 -12.41
CA LEU A 176 8.82 -2.68 -13.30
C LEU A 176 10.00 -3.14 -14.17
N ARG A 177 11.01 -3.79 -13.58
CA ARG A 177 12.14 -4.36 -14.33
C ARG A 177 11.71 -5.46 -15.30
N MET A 178 10.78 -6.33 -14.91
CA MET A 178 10.22 -7.34 -15.81
C MET A 178 9.56 -6.70 -17.03
N VAL A 179 8.81 -5.60 -16.86
CA VAL A 179 8.22 -4.84 -17.98
C VAL A 179 9.32 -4.16 -18.79
N LEU A 180 10.29 -3.51 -18.13
CA LEU A 180 11.42 -2.85 -18.78
C LEU A 180 12.18 -3.78 -19.73
N HIS A 181 12.46 -5.01 -19.28
CA HIS A 181 13.23 -6.01 -20.03
C HIS A 181 12.37 -6.96 -20.89
N SER A 182 11.07 -6.72 -20.99
CA SER A 182 10.19 -7.48 -21.88
C SER A 182 10.23 -7.01 -23.32
N ASP A 183 9.61 -7.77 -24.23
CA ASP A 183 9.37 -7.39 -25.63
C ASP A 183 8.20 -6.41 -25.82
N LEU A 184 7.64 -5.84 -24.72
CA LEU A 184 6.61 -4.83 -24.84
C LEU A 184 7.17 -3.53 -25.42
N HIS A 185 6.35 -2.87 -26.22
CA HIS A 185 6.65 -1.57 -26.83
C HIS A 185 5.76 -0.47 -26.25
N ARG A 186 6.03 0.78 -26.66
CA ARG A 186 5.29 1.97 -26.23
C ARG A 186 3.79 1.85 -26.52
N GLU A 187 3.44 1.23 -27.65
CA GLU A 187 2.09 1.06 -28.15
C GLU A 187 1.25 0.17 -27.24
N ASP A 188 1.87 -0.87 -26.65
CA ASP A 188 1.22 -1.77 -25.69
C ASP A 188 0.77 -1.03 -24.43
N LEU A 189 1.51 0.02 -24.05
CA LEU A 189 1.31 0.79 -22.83
C LEU A 189 0.74 2.19 -23.10
N ALA A 190 0.25 2.47 -24.32
CA ALA A 190 -0.09 3.82 -24.80
C ALA A 190 -1.19 4.55 -23.98
N SER A 191 -1.99 3.82 -23.19
CA SER A 191 -2.99 4.43 -22.30
C SER A 191 -2.37 4.99 -21.02
N ILE A 192 -1.22 4.47 -20.60
CA ILE A 192 -0.58 4.81 -19.33
C ILE A 192 0.07 6.19 -19.45
N ARG A 193 -0.04 6.97 -18.39
CA ARG A 193 0.51 8.33 -18.26
C ARG A 193 1.56 8.44 -17.16
N ALA A 194 1.53 7.53 -16.20
CA ALA A 194 2.53 7.40 -15.16
C ALA A 194 2.49 5.99 -14.56
N VAL A 195 3.64 5.49 -14.15
CA VAL A 195 3.78 4.30 -13.30
C VAL A 195 4.13 4.76 -11.89
N THR A 196 3.44 4.25 -10.88
CA THR A 196 3.91 4.41 -9.48
C THR A 196 4.73 3.19 -9.09
N SER A 197 5.88 3.42 -8.45
CA SER A 197 6.73 2.36 -7.91
C SER A 197 7.06 2.63 -6.44
N GLY A 198 7.11 1.58 -5.63
CA GLY A 198 7.33 1.70 -4.19
C GLY A 198 7.56 0.34 -3.56
N THR A 199 7.46 0.25 -2.23
CA THR A 199 7.64 -0.98 -1.40
C THR A 199 9.08 -1.52 -1.32
N ALA A 200 9.94 -1.20 -2.29
CA ALA A 200 11.36 -1.47 -2.29
C ALA A 200 12.11 -0.33 -3.02
N PRO A 201 13.44 -0.20 -2.84
CA PRO A 201 14.24 0.76 -3.59
C PRO A 201 14.17 0.50 -5.11
N LEU A 202 13.99 1.57 -5.88
CA LEU A 202 14.14 1.61 -7.32
C LEU A 202 15.28 2.56 -7.64
N SER A 203 16.20 2.14 -8.52
CA SER A 203 17.30 3.02 -8.95
C SER A 203 16.78 4.12 -9.87
N ALA A 204 17.48 5.26 -9.91
CA ALA A 204 17.13 6.34 -10.82
C ALA A 204 17.33 5.89 -12.28
N GLU A 205 18.34 5.04 -12.51
CA GLU A 205 18.68 4.46 -13.81
C GLU A 205 17.55 3.57 -14.35
N ASP A 206 16.92 2.74 -13.51
CA ASP A 206 15.77 1.91 -13.94
C ASP A 206 14.56 2.78 -14.31
N ALA A 207 14.33 3.87 -13.55
CA ALA A 207 13.26 4.81 -13.81
C ALA A 207 13.50 5.60 -15.11
N ASP A 208 14.74 6.03 -15.35
CA ASP A 208 15.17 6.70 -16.59
C ASP A 208 15.01 5.76 -17.79
N ALA A 209 15.52 4.53 -17.71
CA ALA A 209 15.42 3.53 -18.78
C ALA A 209 13.97 3.18 -19.12
N PHE A 210 13.10 3.06 -18.10
CA PHE A 210 11.66 2.85 -18.32
C PHE A 210 11.02 4.04 -19.02
N THR A 211 11.37 5.26 -18.59
CA THR A 211 10.88 6.49 -19.22
C THR A 211 11.39 6.60 -20.65
N GLU A 212 12.63 6.26 -20.93
CA GLU A 212 13.20 6.30 -22.29
C GLU A 212 12.48 5.31 -23.22
N LYS A 213 12.36 4.04 -22.80
CA LYS A 213 11.73 2.98 -23.59
C LYS A 213 10.25 3.27 -23.88
N PHE A 214 9.47 3.64 -22.86
CA PHE A 214 8.02 3.74 -22.98
C PHE A 214 7.49 5.19 -23.01
N GLY A 215 8.32 6.20 -22.72
CA GLY A 215 7.92 7.61 -22.51
C GLY A 215 6.90 7.78 -21.40
N ILE A 216 6.96 6.92 -20.39
CA ILE A 216 6.06 6.94 -19.24
C ILE A 216 6.88 7.30 -18.01
N PRO A 217 6.61 8.44 -17.36
CA PRO A 217 7.23 8.80 -16.10
C PRO A 217 7.03 7.73 -15.01
N VAL A 218 8.11 7.44 -14.28
CA VAL A 218 8.08 6.58 -13.09
C VAL A 218 8.09 7.45 -11.84
N LEU A 219 7.03 7.34 -11.05
CA LEU A 219 6.81 8.09 -9.82
C LEU A 219 7.12 7.20 -8.63
N THR A 220 8.30 7.35 -8.04
CA THR A 220 8.67 6.60 -6.84
C THR A 220 7.90 7.09 -5.62
N SER A 221 7.66 6.19 -4.67
CA SER A 221 6.96 6.47 -3.42
C SER A 221 7.60 5.71 -2.26
N TYR A 222 7.67 6.36 -1.12
CA TYR A 222 8.11 5.78 0.14
C TYR A 222 6.89 5.54 1.05
N ALA A 223 6.72 4.29 1.45
CA ALA A 223 5.60 3.82 2.25
C ALA A 223 6.06 2.77 3.25
N ALA A 224 5.36 2.68 4.38
CA ALA A 224 5.50 1.59 5.32
C ALA A 224 4.14 1.24 5.93
N THR A 225 3.94 -0.04 6.29
CA THR A 225 2.70 -0.50 6.93
C THR A 225 2.50 0.20 8.28
N GLU A 226 3.59 0.45 9.00
CA GLU A 226 3.64 1.14 10.29
C GLU A 226 3.19 2.60 10.22
N PHE A 227 3.24 3.21 9.02
CA PHE A 227 2.73 4.55 8.78
C PHE A 227 1.28 4.57 8.29
N GLY A 228 0.69 3.40 8.07
CA GLY A 228 -0.59 3.29 7.38
C GLY A 228 -0.49 3.70 5.92
N GLY A 229 0.68 3.62 5.25
CA GLY A 229 0.79 3.84 3.81
C GLY A 229 1.91 4.77 3.36
N GLY A 230 1.69 5.42 2.21
CA GLY A 230 2.65 6.32 1.57
C GLY A 230 2.85 7.62 2.32
N VAL A 231 4.10 7.90 2.68
CA VAL A 231 4.50 9.09 3.45
C VAL A 231 5.31 10.09 2.63
N ALA A 232 5.90 9.65 1.53
CA ALA A 232 6.47 10.54 0.52
C ALA A 232 6.30 9.94 -0.89
N GLY A 233 6.29 10.78 -1.91
CA GLY A 233 6.27 10.33 -3.29
C GLY A 233 6.38 11.46 -4.30
N TRP A 234 6.62 11.07 -5.55
CA TRP A 234 6.57 11.99 -6.68
C TRP A 234 5.14 12.17 -7.17
N THR A 235 4.77 13.42 -7.45
CA THR A 235 3.64 13.74 -8.31
C THR A 235 4.12 13.89 -9.75
N LEU A 236 3.23 13.72 -10.73
CA LEU A 236 3.59 13.95 -12.13
C LEU A 236 4.07 15.40 -12.38
N ALA A 237 3.47 16.38 -11.68
CA ALA A 237 3.89 17.77 -11.75
C ALA A 237 5.30 17.98 -11.17
N ASP A 238 5.60 17.36 -10.02
CA ASP A 238 6.94 17.43 -9.44
C ASP A 238 7.97 16.72 -10.34
N TYR A 239 7.60 15.58 -10.94
CA TYR A 239 8.46 14.85 -11.88
C TYR A 239 8.90 15.76 -13.03
N HIS A 240 7.94 16.37 -13.74
CA HIS A 240 8.25 17.27 -14.86
C HIS A 240 9.10 18.48 -14.45
N ARG A 241 8.97 18.94 -13.21
CA ARG A 241 9.68 20.14 -12.73
C ARG A 241 11.07 19.83 -12.17
N TYR A 242 11.25 18.70 -11.52
CA TYR A 242 12.41 18.45 -10.66
C TYR A 242 13.17 17.16 -10.95
N TRP A 243 12.68 16.28 -11.82
CA TRP A 243 13.34 14.98 -12.05
C TRP A 243 14.82 15.14 -12.42
N HIS A 244 15.15 16.04 -13.34
CA HIS A 244 16.54 16.27 -13.78
C HIS A 244 17.48 16.77 -12.67
N THR A 245 16.97 17.43 -11.62
CA THR A 245 17.78 17.99 -10.53
C THR A 245 17.73 17.16 -9.25
N LYS A 246 16.70 16.32 -9.09
CA LYS A 246 16.40 15.57 -7.87
C LYS A 246 16.16 14.08 -8.12
N ARG A 247 16.58 13.54 -9.27
CA ARG A 247 16.53 12.08 -9.54
C ARG A 247 17.17 11.30 -8.40
N GLY A 248 16.57 10.18 -8.02
CA GLY A 248 16.97 9.39 -6.85
C GLY A 248 16.32 9.81 -5.53
N SER A 249 15.69 10.99 -5.45
CA SER A 249 14.82 11.32 -4.31
C SER A 249 13.58 10.43 -4.26
N VAL A 250 13.03 10.22 -3.07
CA VAL A 250 11.70 9.59 -2.86
C VAL A 250 10.54 10.57 -3.05
N GLY A 251 10.81 11.81 -3.44
CA GLY A 251 9.82 12.84 -3.69
C GLY A 251 9.45 13.61 -2.42
N ARG A 252 8.25 14.18 -2.39
CA ARG A 252 7.81 15.10 -1.33
C ARG A 252 6.93 14.38 -0.32
N ALA A 253 6.93 14.88 0.91
CA ALA A 253 6.02 14.39 1.94
C ALA A 253 4.56 14.41 1.47
N SER A 254 3.86 13.31 1.69
CA SER A 254 2.41 13.19 1.45
C SER A 254 1.62 14.17 2.31
N LEU A 255 0.41 14.51 1.89
CA LEU A 255 -0.46 15.46 2.61
C LEU A 255 -0.66 15.06 4.09
N GLY A 256 -0.24 15.95 4.99
CA GLY A 256 -0.38 15.78 6.43
C GLY A 256 0.78 15.05 7.12
N THR A 257 1.71 14.46 6.36
CA THR A 257 2.93 13.85 6.89
C THR A 257 3.96 14.92 7.22
N GLN A 258 4.65 14.76 8.35
CA GLN A 258 5.88 15.49 8.66
C GLN A 258 7.07 14.54 8.65
N LEU A 259 8.17 14.99 8.08
CA LEU A 259 9.43 14.25 7.97
C LEU A 259 10.54 15.09 8.60
N ARG A 260 11.44 14.45 9.34
CA ARG A 260 12.69 15.06 9.79
C ARG A 260 13.81 14.02 9.78
N VAL A 261 15.04 14.49 9.65
CA VAL A 261 16.25 13.67 9.81
C VAL A 261 16.86 14.00 11.16
N VAL A 262 17.30 12.98 11.91
CA VAL A 262 17.97 13.15 13.19
C VAL A 262 19.29 12.38 13.25
N ASP A 263 20.22 12.81 14.09
CA ASP A 263 21.43 12.05 14.42
C ASP A 263 21.15 10.91 15.43
N GLY A 264 22.21 10.26 15.92
CA GLY A 264 22.12 9.18 16.91
C GLY A 264 21.55 9.60 18.27
N ASP A 265 21.65 10.89 18.61
CA ASP A 265 21.17 11.47 19.87
C ASP A 265 19.76 12.08 19.74
N GLY A 266 19.19 12.07 18.53
CA GLY A 266 17.86 12.60 18.22
C GLY A 266 17.84 14.09 17.87
N THR A 267 18.99 14.73 17.68
CA THR A 267 19.10 16.13 17.24
C THR A 267 18.70 16.23 15.78
N VAL A 268 17.85 17.22 15.46
CA VAL A 268 17.40 17.44 14.08
C VAL A 268 18.54 17.95 13.21
N LEU A 269 18.82 17.23 12.13
CA LEU A 269 19.83 17.58 11.15
C LEU A 269 19.25 18.53 10.07
N GLY A 270 20.12 19.36 9.52
CA GLY A 270 19.84 20.28 8.43
C GLY A 270 19.80 19.61 7.06
N PRO A 271 19.52 20.39 6.01
CA PRO A 271 19.54 19.88 4.65
C PRO A 271 20.91 19.30 4.29
N ASN A 272 20.89 18.26 3.48
CA ASN A 272 22.08 17.56 3.01
C ASN A 272 22.87 16.73 4.05
N GLU A 273 22.38 16.62 5.27
CA GLU A 273 22.97 15.76 6.29
C GLU A 273 22.30 14.38 6.30
N VAL A 274 23.10 13.34 6.51
CA VAL A 274 22.66 11.93 6.55
C VAL A 274 22.36 11.55 7.99
N GLY A 275 21.18 10.98 8.22
CA GLY A 275 20.76 10.52 9.54
C GLY A 275 19.52 9.63 9.48
N LEU A 276 18.91 9.43 10.65
CA LEU A 276 17.72 8.61 10.83
C LEU A 276 16.47 9.39 10.39
N LEU A 277 15.65 8.78 9.53
CA LEU A 277 14.37 9.37 9.14
C LEU A 277 13.32 9.13 10.23
N GLU A 278 12.81 10.21 10.81
CA GLU A 278 11.64 10.18 11.66
C GLU A 278 10.41 10.69 10.92
N VAL A 279 9.31 9.96 11.09
CA VAL A 279 8.08 10.23 10.37
C VAL A 279 6.96 10.45 11.39
N LYS A 280 6.18 11.49 11.13
CA LYS A 280 4.88 11.71 11.77
C LYS A 280 3.80 11.60 10.69
N PRO A 281 3.23 10.40 10.48
CA PRO A 281 2.23 10.15 9.44
C PRO A 281 0.96 10.98 9.65
N GLY A 282 0.44 11.57 8.57
CA GLY A 282 -0.86 12.24 8.59
C GLY A 282 -2.02 11.27 8.88
N GLN A 283 -1.82 9.99 8.55
CA GLN A 283 -2.77 8.88 8.67
C GLN A 283 -3.10 8.53 10.14
N LEU A 284 -2.23 8.87 11.09
CA LEU A 284 -2.48 8.64 12.52
C LEU A 284 -3.38 9.72 13.15
N GLY A 285 -3.62 10.85 12.45
CA GLY A 285 -4.51 11.97 12.79
C GLY A 285 -4.39 12.54 14.21
N ARG A 286 -5.38 13.32 14.65
CA ARG A 286 -5.56 13.64 16.07
C ARG A 286 -6.34 12.47 16.68
N LEU A 287 -5.80 11.84 17.70
CA LEU A 287 -6.53 10.78 18.40
C LEU A 287 -7.80 11.36 19.05
N ARG A 288 -8.79 10.51 19.32
CA ARG A 288 -9.96 10.85 20.15
C ARG A 288 -9.51 11.53 21.45
N SER A 289 -10.33 12.44 21.99
CA SER A 289 -10.07 13.15 23.24
C SER A 289 -9.57 12.20 24.34
N GLY A 290 -8.37 12.46 24.86
CA GLY A 290 -7.72 11.64 25.90
C GLY A 290 -6.53 10.79 25.45
N CYS A 291 -6.21 10.73 24.15
CA CYS A 291 -5.05 10.01 23.64
C CYS A 291 -3.91 10.95 23.22
N ALA A 292 -2.66 10.59 23.53
CA ALA A 292 -1.46 11.41 23.33
C ALA A 292 -1.27 11.81 21.85
N PRO A 293 -0.96 13.08 21.52
CA PRO A 293 -0.81 13.52 20.13
C PRO A 293 0.19 12.63 19.37
N PRO A 294 0.02 12.43 18.05
CA PRO A 294 0.96 11.63 17.26
C PRO A 294 2.40 12.12 17.48
N THR A 295 3.21 11.27 18.07
CA THR A 295 4.64 11.50 18.32
C THR A 295 5.44 11.13 17.09
N TRP A 296 6.67 11.64 17.02
CA TRP A 296 7.64 11.19 16.01
C TRP A 296 7.86 9.68 16.20
N ARG A 297 7.71 8.93 15.11
CA ARG A 297 8.11 7.52 15.07
C ARG A 297 9.42 7.44 14.31
N ALA A 298 10.49 7.13 15.04
CA ALA A 298 11.76 6.77 14.45
C ALA A 298 11.61 5.44 13.71
N LEU A 299 12.11 5.38 12.49
CA LEU A 299 12.24 4.12 11.78
C LEU A 299 13.72 3.78 11.75
N THR A 300 14.15 2.82 12.58
CA THR A 300 15.51 2.25 12.63
C THR A 300 15.92 1.52 11.35
N LYS A 301 15.20 1.73 10.22
CA LYS A 301 15.71 1.31 8.91
C LYS A 301 16.92 2.17 8.61
N THR A 302 18.06 1.50 8.49
CA THR A 302 19.13 1.84 7.56
C THR A 302 18.59 1.85 6.12
N ALA A 303 17.68 2.78 5.80
CA ALA A 303 17.91 3.53 4.59
C ALA A 303 18.95 4.55 5.04
N SER A 304 20.18 4.44 4.57
CA SER A 304 21.04 5.62 4.49
C SER A 304 20.26 6.64 3.68
N CYS A 305 19.43 7.45 4.36
CA CYS A 305 18.70 8.51 3.70
C CYS A 305 19.77 9.53 3.35
N GLY A 306 20.08 9.62 2.06
CA GLY A 306 20.78 10.78 1.56
C GLY A 306 20.09 12.03 2.08
N SER A 307 20.89 13.01 2.49
CA SER A 307 20.70 14.42 2.20
C SER A 307 19.26 14.80 1.76
N TRP A 308 18.43 15.25 2.71
CA TRP A 308 17.13 15.87 2.36
C TRP A 308 17.37 17.32 1.99
N ASP A 309 16.86 17.76 0.84
CA ASP A 309 16.87 19.18 0.50
C ASP A 309 15.87 19.97 1.35
N ALA A 310 16.13 21.27 1.55
CA ALA A 310 15.24 22.16 2.27
C ALA A 310 13.79 22.08 1.74
N PRO A 311 12.77 22.15 2.63
CA PRO A 311 11.37 22.06 2.23
C PRO A 311 11.04 23.19 1.23
N ILE A 312 10.63 22.81 0.02
CA ILE A 312 10.01 23.74 -0.92
C ILE A 312 8.72 24.22 -0.25
N ARG A 313 8.70 25.46 0.26
CA ARG A 313 7.50 26.06 0.84
C ARG A 313 6.40 26.09 -0.23
N ARG A 314 5.21 25.55 0.09
CA ARG A 314 3.99 25.84 -0.67
C ARG A 314 3.50 27.23 -0.25
N SER A 315 2.98 27.94 -1.26
CA SER A 315 2.24 29.21 -1.28
C SER A 315 2.98 30.52 -0.98
N SER A 316 3.08 31.36 -2.02
CA SER A 316 2.25 32.56 -2.10
C SER A 316 1.67 32.70 -3.52
N VAL A 317 0.35 32.63 -3.64
CA VAL A 317 -0.44 33.25 -4.70
C VAL A 317 -1.56 34.02 -3.98
N ALA A 318 -1.86 35.20 -4.53
CA ALA A 318 -2.73 36.30 -4.09
C ALA A 318 -2.01 37.35 -3.22
N ALA A 319 -2.06 38.67 -3.51
CA ALA A 319 -3.01 39.45 -4.30
C ALA A 319 -2.41 40.78 -4.82
N SER A 320 -3.02 41.34 -5.88
CA SER A 320 -3.12 42.78 -6.27
C SER A 320 -1.85 43.66 -6.15
N ARG A 321 -1.24 44.12 -7.25
CA ARG A 321 -1.67 45.14 -8.22
C ARG A 321 -0.77 45.06 -9.43
#